data_AF-U2EI84-F1
#
_entry.id   AF-U2EI84-F1
#
_cell.length_a   1.000
_cell.length_b   1.000
_cell.length_c   1.000
_cell.angle_alpha   90.00
_cell.angle_beta   90.00
_cell.angle_gamma   90.00
#
_symmetry.space_group_name_H-M   'P 1'
#
loop_
_entity.id
_entity.type
_entity.pdbx_description
1 polymer ?
#
loop_
_entity_poly.entity_id
_entity_poly.type
_entity_poly.pdbx_seq_one_letter_code
_entity_poly.pdbx_strand_id
1 'polypeptide(L)'
;MATSPPNASGSNRTLWLIIMALALIIVTGAAIGGTYFFMNDGDKAAAAPAHAPAVPKPAPVFVEIDPFTANLRDPRGRILYVRIAVKVDDEKAAKKLAEHMPQVRNRILMTIADTQADNLTSANGKQSLANTLQVAIARPFDEDEDAIGVQEVLFTDFIVQ
;
A
#
# COMPACT_ATOMS: atom_id res chain seq x y z
N MET A 1 42.18 35.41 -81.28
CA MET A 1 41.23 34.31 -81.04
C MET A 1 41.05 34.22 -79.53
N ALA A 2 39.86 34.51 -79.03
CA ALA A 2 39.57 34.72 -77.61
C ALA A 2 39.31 33.40 -76.87
N THR A 3 39.78 33.32 -75.63
CA THR A 3 39.51 32.27 -74.63
C THR A 3 38.47 32.77 -73.61
N SER A 4 37.51 31.90 -73.20
CA SER A 4 36.76 31.81 -71.91
C SER A 4 35.28 31.31 -72.10
N PRO A 5 34.51 30.83 -71.08
CA PRO A 5 34.37 29.44 -70.60
C PRO A 5 32.87 29.05 -70.33
N PRO A 6 32.45 28.41 -69.20
CA PRO A 6 32.40 26.98 -68.80
C PRO A 6 30.95 26.43 -68.64
N ASN A 7 30.75 25.15 -68.23
CA ASN A 7 29.83 24.81 -67.14
C ASN A 7 29.80 23.33 -66.72
N ALA A 8 29.82 23.13 -65.40
CA ALA A 8 29.58 21.86 -64.70
C ALA A 8 28.07 21.67 -64.46
N SER A 9 27.58 20.42 -64.51
CA SER A 9 26.22 20.07 -64.08
C SER A 9 26.26 18.71 -63.37
N GLY A 10 26.31 18.76 -62.04
CA GLY A 10 26.21 17.59 -61.16
C GLY A 10 24.75 17.26 -60.84
N SER A 11 24.40 15.98 -60.92
CA SER A 11 23.05 15.43 -60.72
C SER A 11 22.46 15.75 -59.35
N ASN A 12 21.30 16.40 -59.35
CA ASN A 12 20.51 16.86 -58.19
C ASN A 12 19.91 15.75 -57.30
N ARG A 13 20.03 14.46 -57.67
CA ARG A 13 19.52 13.33 -56.88
C ARG A 13 20.40 12.99 -55.68
N THR A 14 21.72 13.16 -55.80
CA THR A 14 22.64 12.93 -54.68
C THR A 14 22.53 14.04 -53.64
N LEU A 15 22.27 15.28 -54.07
CA LEU A 15 22.02 16.41 -53.19
C LEU A 15 20.76 16.21 -52.33
N TRP A 16 19.67 15.69 -52.92
CA TRP A 16 18.41 15.42 -52.21
C TRP A 16 18.53 14.29 -51.18
N LEU A 17 19.32 13.24 -51.48
CA LEU A 17 19.59 12.16 -50.54
C LEU A 17 20.47 12.63 -49.35
N ILE A 18 21.41 13.52 -49.60
CA ILE A 18 22.25 14.13 -48.54
C ILE A 18 21.40 15.04 -47.64
N ILE A 19 20.48 15.82 -48.20
CA ILE A 19 19.58 16.68 -47.41
C ILE A 19 18.64 15.83 -46.54
N MET A 20 18.13 14.71 -47.06
CA MET A 20 17.25 13.80 -46.32
C MET A 20 17.99 13.06 -45.19
N ALA A 21 19.23 12.63 -45.45
CA ALA A 21 20.11 12.06 -44.42
C ALA A 21 20.50 13.09 -43.35
N LEU A 22 20.77 14.33 -43.73
CA LEU A 22 21.11 15.40 -42.80
C LEU A 22 19.91 15.82 -41.94
N ALA A 23 18.70 15.88 -42.52
CA ALA A 23 17.48 16.13 -41.78
C ALA A 23 17.18 15.01 -40.76
N LEU A 24 17.41 13.75 -41.13
CA LEU A 24 17.27 12.60 -40.22
C LEU A 24 18.27 12.70 -39.06
N ILE A 25 19.53 13.06 -39.33
CA ILE A 25 20.56 13.24 -38.31
C ILE A 25 20.22 14.40 -37.35
N ILE A 26 19.67 15.50 -37.85
CA ILE A 26 19.27 16.66 -37.02
C ILE A 26 18.08 16.30 -36.12
N VAL A 27 17.07 15.57 -36.62
CA VAL A 27 15.93 15.10 -35.82
C VAL A 27 16.38 14.11 -34.75
N THR A 28 17.34 13.23 -35.07
CA THR A 28 17.87 12.25 -34.11
C THR A 28 18.79 12.93 -33.07
N GLY A 29 19.57 13.93 -33.48
CA GLY A 29 20.44 14.71 -32.59
C GLY A 29 19.66 15.60 -31.61
N ALA A 30 18.53 16.19 -32.02
CA ALA A 30 17.67 16.97 -31.14
C ALA A 30 16.96 16.10 -30.07
N ALA A 31 16.61 14.85 -30.39
CA ALA A 31 16.02 13.90 -29.44
C ALA A 31 17.03 13.46 -28.36
N ILE A 32 18.30 13.26 -28.73
CA ILE A 32 19.37 12.87 -27.81
C ILE A 32 19.85 14.07 -26.98
N GLY A 33 20.00 15.26 -27.59
CA GLY A 33 20.40 16.47 -26.87
C GLY A 33 19.32 16.99 -25.90
N GLY A 34 18.05 16.89 -26.27
CA GLY A 34 16.92 17.28 -25.42
C GLY A 34 16.75 16.38 -24.19
N THR A 35 16.98 15.07 -24.34
CA THR A 35 16.90 14.12 -23.21
C THR A 35 18.10 14.22 -22.28
N TYR A 36 19.32 14.47 -22.79
CA TYR A 36 20.50 14.68 -21.94
C TYR A 36 20.44 15.98 -21.15
N PHE A 37 19.93 17.07 -21.73
CA PHE A 37 19.79 18.34 -21.01
C PHE A 37 18.66 18.30 -19.97
N PHE A 38 17.60 17.52 -20.20
CA PHE A 38 16.56 17.28 -19.18
C PHE A 38 16.97 16.28 -18.09
N MET A 39 18.00 15.45 -18.33
CA MET A 39 18.46 14.45 -17.37
C MET A 39 19.56 14.97 -16.43
N ASN A 40 20.26 16.06 -16.78
CA ASN A 40 21.36 16.59 -15.96
C ASN A 40 20.93 17.49 -14.78
N ASP A 41 19.62 17.68 -14.57
CA ASP A 41 19.05 18.31 -13.36
C ASP A 41 18.26 17.31 -12.47
N GLY A 42 18.39 16.00 -12.75
CA GLY A 42 17.60 14.94 -12.14
C GLY A 42 18.39 13.84 -11.44
N ASP A 43 19.61 14.10 -10.99
CA ASP A 43 20.39 13.15 -10.19
C ASP A 43 19.79 12.99 -8.78
N LYS A 44 18.79 12.11 -8.67
CA LYS A 44 18.55 11.19 -7.54
C LYS A 44 17.33 10.29 -7.79
N ALA A 45 17.48 9.31 -8.67
CA ALA A 45 16.61 8.14 -8.68
C ALA A 45 17.47 6.89 -8.82
N ALA A 46 17.66 6.24 -7.67
CA ALA A 46 18.34 4.96 -7.55
C ALA A 46 17.77 3.94 -8.54
N ALA A 47 18.67 3.11 -9.07
CA ALA A 47 18.35 1.96 -9.91
C ALA A 47 17.17 1.16 -9.32
N ALA A 48 16.06 1.12 -10.05
CA ALA A 48 14.92 0.28 -9.72
C ALA A 48 15.32 -1.19 -9.89
N PRO A 49 15.14 -2.05 -8.87
CA PRO A 49 15.35 -3.48 -9.05
C PRO A 49 14.27 -4.02 -9.99
N ALA A 50 14.68 -4.98 -10.83
CA ALA A 50 13.79 -5.73 -11.72
C ALA A 50 12.55 -6.23 -10.94
N HIS A 51 11.36 -5.87 -11.43
CA HIS A 51 10.09 -6.31 -10.87
C HIS A 51 9.97 -7.82 -11.11
N ALA A 52 10.28 -8.62 -10.08
CA ALA A 52 9.85 -10.01 -10.03
C ALA A 52 8.32 -10.06 -10.15
N PRO A 53 7.72 -11.08 -10.80
CA PRO A 53 6.27 -11.21 -10.89
C PRO A 53 5.69 -11.18 -9.48
N ALA A 54 4.84 -10.19 -9.21
CA ALA A 54 4.16 -10.07 -7.93
C ALA A 54 3.27 -11.30 -7.75
N VAL A 55 3.65 -12.19 -6.84
CA VAL A 55 2.79 -13.29 -6.40
C VAL A 55 1.47 -12.66 -5.94
N PRO A 56 0.31 -13.05 -6.47
CA PRO A 56 -0.96 -12.48 -6.06
C PRO A 56 -1.14 -12.73 -4.55
N LYS A 57 -1.30 -11.66 -3.78
CA LYS A 57 -1.60 -11.77 -2.35
C LYS A 57 -2.94 -12.50 -2.20
N PRO A 58 -3.06 -13.43 -1.23
CA PRO A 58 -4.33 -14.08 -0.94
C PRO A 58 -5.45 -13.05 -0.71
N ALA A 59 -6.68 -13.44 -1.01
CA ALA A 59 -7.83 -12.61 -0.74
C ALA A 59 -8.06 -12.51 0.78
N PRO A 60 -8.30 -11.31 1.34
CA PRO A 60 -8.55 -11.15 2.75
C PRO A 60 -9.85 -11.84 3.17
N VAL A 61 -9.85 -12.39 4.38
CA VAL A 61 -10.99 -13.11 4.96
C VAL A 61 -11.51 -12.32 6.17
N PHE A 62 -12.83 -12.33 6.38
CA PHE A 62 -13.45 -11.72 7.55
C PHE A 62 -13.91 -12.81 8.52
N VAL A 63 -13.47 -12.69 9.77
CA VAL A 63 -13.86 -13.60 10.86
C VAL A 63 -14.73 -12.82 11.84
N GLU A 64 -15.97 -13.24 11.99
CA GLU A 64 -16.89 -12.66 12.96
C GLU A 64 -16.64 -13.24 14.35
N ILE A 65 -16.67 -12.36 15.36
CA ILE A 65 -16.59 -12.74 16.77
C ILE A 65 -17.96 -12.50 17.38
N ASP A 66 -18.51 -13.50 18.08
CA ASP A 66 -19.81 -13.35 18.74
C ASP A 66 -19.80 -12.12 19.64
N PRO A 67 -20.92 -11.38 19.72
CA PRO A 67 -20.99 -10.21 20.58
C PRO A 67 -20.74 -10.56 22.04
N PHE A 68 -20.14 -9.64 22.77
CA PHE A 68 -19.94 -9.76 24.21
C PHE A 68 -20.00 -8.39 24.89
N THR A 69 -20.21 -8.43 26.20
CA THR A 69 -20.21 -7.26 27.07
C THR A 69 -18.93 -7.22 27.89
N ALA A 70 -18.41 -6.02 28.11
CA ALA A 70 -17.24 -5.80 28.94
C ALA A 70 -17.39 -4.49 29.72
N ASN A 71 -16.85 -4.46 30.93
CA ASN A 71 -16.77 -3.23 31.72
C ASN A 71 -15.69 -2.32 31.13
N LEU A 72 -15.91 -1.02 31.18
CA LEU A 72 -14.92 -0.01 30.80
C LEU A 72 -14.17 0.50 32.03
N ARG A 73 -13.01 1.11 31.81
CA ARG A 73 -12.27 1.81 32.86
C ARG A 73 -12.96 3.14 33.16
N ASP A 74 -14.02 3.06 33.95
CA ASP A 74 -14.89 4.19 34.24
C ASP A 74 -15.40 4.16 35.69
N PRO A 75 -15.31 5.28 36.45
CA PRO A 75 -15.79 5.33 37.83
C PRO A 75 -17.30 5.09 37.99
N ARG A 76 -18.10 5.27 36.93
CA ARG A 76 -19.56 5.06 36.95
C ARG A 76 -19.94 3.63 36.56
N GLY A 77 -18.97 2.76 36.27
CA GLY A 77 -19.22 1.36 35.94
C GLY A 77 -19.88 1.16 34.58
N ARG A 78 -19.57 2.03 33.60
CA ARG A 78 -20.11 1.92 32.24
C ARG A 78 -19.72 0.60 31.57
N ILE A 79 -20.64 0.05 30.79
CA ILE A 79 -20.49 -1.23 30.08
C ILE A 79 -20.47 -0.97 28.57
N LEU A 80 -19.60 -1.69 27.86
CA LEU A 80 -19.59 -1.75 26.41
C LEU A 80 -20.19 -3.07 25.94
N TYR A 81 -21.24 -3.01 25.12
CA TYR A 81 -21.68 -4.11 24.25
C TYR A 81 -21.09 -3.89 22.87
N VAL A 82 -20.39 -4.90 22.34
CA VAL A 82 -19.71 -4.79 21.05
C VAL A 82 -19.82 -6.08 20.25
N ARG A 83 -19.98 -5.94 18.92
CA ARG A 83 -19.78 -7.01 17.94
C ARG A 83 -18.61 -6.62 17.04
N ILE A 84 -17.71 -7.56 16.80
CA ILE A 84 -16.45 -7.32 16.10
C ILE A 84 -16.32 -8.27 14.91
N ALA A 85 -15.88 -7.74 13.77
CA ALA A 85 -15.39 -8.51 12.65
C ALA A 85 -13.89 -8.23 12.46
N VAL A 86 -13.08 -9.28 12.36
CA VAL A 86 -11.64 -9.17 12.18
C VAL A 86 -11.29 -9.52 10.74
N LYS A 87 -10.65 -8.59 10.04
CA LYS A 87 -10.12 -8.82 8.69
C LYS A 87 -8.71 -9.38 8.79
N VAL A 88 -8.49 -10.54 8.18
CA VAL A 88 -7.20 -11.24 8.16
C VAL A 88 -6.68 -11.45 6.74
N ASP A 89 -5.39 -11.73 6.64
CA ASP A 89 -4.67 -11.83 5.36
C ASP A 89 -5.17 -12.97 4.47
N ASP A 90 -5.44 -14.14 5.04
CA ASP A 90 -5.82 -15.34 4.30
C ASP A 90 -6.61 -16.34 5.17
N GLU A 91 -7.02 -17.47 4.55
CA GLU A 91 -7.74 -18.55 5.23
C GLU A 91 -6.92 -19.23 6.34
N LYS A 92 -5.59 -19.26 6.23
CA LYS A 92 -4.71 -19.85 7.26
C LYS A 92 -4.73 -18.99 8.52
N ALA A 93 -4.64 -17.67 8.37
CA ALA A 93 -4.78 -16.72 9.46
C ALA A 93 -6.18 -16.79 10.07
N ALA A 94 -7.23 -16.95 9.26
CA ALA A 94 -8.60 -17.11 9.75
C ALA A 94 -8.75 -18.38 10.60
N LYS A 95 -8.21 -19.51 10.14
CA LYS A 95 -8.22 -20.78 10.88
C LYS A 95 -7.48 -20.65 12.20
N LYS A 96 -6.28 -20.06 12.19
CA LYS A 96 -5.49 -19.83 13.40
C LYS A 96 -6.24 -18.94 14.39
N LEU A 97 -6.84 -17.84 13.92
CA LEU A 97 -7.64 -16.97 14.78
C LEU A 97 -8.81 -17.73 15.42
N ALA A 98 -9.45 -18.62 14.68
CA ALA A 98 -10.54 -19.46 15.18
C ALA A 98 -10.08 -20.52 16.21
N GLU A 99 -8.91 -21.14 16.00
CA GLU A 99 -8.31 -22.10 16.94
C GLU A 99 -7.98 -21.44 18.29
N HIS A 100 -7.53 -20.18 18.27
CA HIS A 100 -7.20 -19.41 19.47
C HIS A 100 -8.34 -18.51 19.97
N MET A 101 -9.59 -18.74 19.53
CA MET A 101 -10.72 -17.86 19.84
C MET A 101 -10.89 -17.54 21.34
N PRO A 102 -10.71 -18.49 22.29
CA PRO A 102 -10.78 -18.17 23.72
C PRO A 102 -9.74 -17.13 24.16
N GLN A 103 -8.50 -17.25 23.68
CA GLN A 103 -7.42 -16.30 23.99
C GLN A 103 -7.63 -14.96 23.29
N VAL A 104 -8.12 -14.97 22.04
CA VAL A 104 -8.52 -13.76 21.29
C VAL A 104 -9.56 -12.99 22.09
N ARG A 105 -10.66 -13.64 22.50
CA ARG A 105 -11.72 -13.01 23.30
C ARG A 105 -11.17 -12.45 24.61
N ASN A 106 -10.33 -13.20 25.32
CA ASN A 106 -9.72 -12.71 26.56
C ASN A 106 -8.90 -11.43 26.34
N ARG A 107 -8.07 -11.38 25.29
CA ARG A 107 -7.28 -10.17 24.96
C ARG A 107 -8.15 -8.98 24.62
N ILE A 108 -9.22 -9.21 23.88
CA ILE A 108 -10.18 -8.15 23.55
C ILE A 108 -10.84 -7.63 24.83
N LEU A 109 -11.30 -8.52 25.71
CA LEU A 109 -11.91 -8.16 26.99
C LEU A 109 -10.96 -7.32 27.86
N MET A 110 -9.70 -7.75 28.02
CA MET A 110 -8.70 -7.01 28.80
C MET A 110 -8.39 -5.64 28.20
N THR A 111 -8.35 -5.55 26.87
CA THR A 111 -8.11 -4.28 26.16
C THR A 111 -9.27 -3.30 26.36
N ILE A 112 -10.50 -3.78 26.25
CA ILE A 112 -11.70 -2.96 26.51
C ILE A 112 -11.77 -2.55 27.98
N ALA A 113 -11.44 -3.46 28.90
CA ALA A 113 -11.43 -3.19 30.33
C ALA A 113 -10.45 -2.09 30.76
N ASP A 114 -9.36 -1.90 30.02
CA ASP A 114 -8.41 -0.80 30.26
C ASP A 114 -8.80 0.51 29.54
N THR A 115 -9.83 0.47 28.68
CA THR A 115 -10.24 1.61 27.87
C THR A 115 -11.16 2.55 28.65
N GLN A 116 -10.84 3.85 28.60
CA GLN A 116 -11.66 4.88 29.23
C GLN A 116 -12.90 5.21 28.40
N ALA A 117 -14.06 5.19 29.04
CA ALA A 117 -15.34 5.28 28.36
C ALA A 117 -15.58 6.62 27.63
N ASP A 118 -15.02 7.74 28.11
CA ASP A 118 -15.15 9.04 27.44
C ASP A 118 -14.51 9.06 26.05
N ASN A 119 -13.44 8.27 25.84
CA ASN A 119 -12.78 8.17 24.54
C ASN A 119 -13.70 7.54 23.49
N LEU A 120 -14.63 6.67 23.91
CA LEU A 120 -15.48 5.89 23.02
C LEU A 120 -16.67 6.67 22.45
N THR A 121 -16.86 7.92 22.87
CA THR A 121 -17.91 8.80 22.36
C THR A 121 -17.58 9.35 20.97
N SER A 122 -16.29 9.51 20.65
CA SER A 122 -15.82 10.08 19.38
C SER A 122 -15.50 9.01 18.34
N ALA A 123 -15.57 9.37 17.06
CA ALA A 123 -15.13 8.48 15.96
C ALA A 123 -13.64 8.12 16.08
N ASN A 124 -12.80 9.11 16.41
CA ASN A 124 -11.37 8.91 16.57
C ASN A 124 -11.02 7.95 17.71
N GLY A 125 -11.73 8.04 18.84
CA GLY A 125 -11.48 7.13 19.95
C GLY A 125 -11.96 5.71 19.68
N LYS A 126 -13.04 5.52 18.92
CA LYS A 126 -13.43 4.21 18.39
C LYS A 126 -12.35 3.64 17.47
N GLN A 127 -11.82 4.44 16.54
CA GLN A 127 -10.72 4.00 15.67
C GLN A 127 -9.45 3.64 16.48
N SER A 128 -9.13 4.43 17.51
CA SER A 128 -8.01 4.15 18.40
C SER A 128 -8.18 2.81 19.14
N LEU A 129 -9.39 2.51 19.61
CA LEU A 129 -9.70 1.20 20.19
C LEU A 129 -9.54 0.08 19.15
N ALA A 130 -10.05 0.25 17.93
CA ALA A 130 -9.90 -0.74 16.85
C ALA A 130 -8.42 -1.05 16.58
N ASN A 131 -7.58 -0.02 16.47
CA ASN A 131 -6.13 -0.18 16.25
C ASN A 131 -5.46 -0.89 17.45
N THR A 132 -5.86 -0.54 18.68
CA THR A 132 -5.34 -1.19 19.89
C THR A 132 -5.71 -2.68 19.93
N LEU A 133 -6.96 -3.01 19.58
CA LEU A 133 -7.44 -4.37 19.47
C LEU A 133 -6.72 -5.14 18.36
N GLN A 134 -6.49 -4.53 17.20
CA GLN A 134 -5.71 -5.14 16.13
C GLN A 134 -4.34 -5.58 16.62
N VAL A 135 -3.60 -4.68 17.28
CA VAL A 135 -2.27 -4.99 17.84
C VAL A 135 -2.36 -6.06 18.94
N ALA A 136 -3.40 -6.04 19.77
CA ALA A 136 -3.60 -7.05 20.80
C ALA A 136 -3.86 -8.46 20.21
N ILE A 137 -4.70 -8.55 19.17
CA ILE A 137 -5.07 -9.81 18.53
C ILE A 137 -3.93 -10.36 17.67
N ALA A 138 -3.20 -9.50 16.96
CA ALA A 138 -2.10 -9.91 16.08
C ALA A 138 -0.91 -10.55 16.82
N ARG A 139 -0.74 -10.24 18.11
CA ARG A 139 0.36 -10.80 18.91
C ARG A 139 0.34 -12.34 18.89
N PRO A 140 1.49 -13.02 18.82
CA PRO A 140 1.59 -14.47 19.00
C PRO A 140 0.90 -14.94 20.29
N PHE A 141 0.24 -16.11 20.25
CA PHE A 141 -0.41 -16.70 21.43
C PHE A 141 0.56 -17.54 22.26
N ASP A 142 1.54 -18.15 21.61
CA ASP A 142 2.61 -18.96 22.20
C ASP A 142 3.98 -18.45 21.70
N GLU A 143 5.05 -18.72 22.45
CA GLU A 143 6.40 -18.21 22.14
C GLU A 143 6.97 -18.76 20.82
N ASP A 144 6.55 -19.98 20.45
CA ASP A 144 7.01 -20.68 19.24
C ASP A 144 6.14 -20.41 18.00
N GLU A 145 5.14 -19.54 18.13
CA GLU A 145 4.14 -19.32 17.10
C GLU A 145 4.28 -17.98 16.37
N ASP A 146 4.01 -17.98 15.07
CA ASP A 146 3.94 -16.75 14.29
C ASP A 146 2.74 -15.87 14.68
N ALA A 147 2.91 -14.55 14.53
CA ALA A 147 1.83 -13.59 14.66
C ALA A 147 0.68 -13.89 13.67
N ILE A 148 -0.55 -13.59 14.08
CA ILE A 148 -1.69 -13.68 13.16
C ILE A 148 -1.68 -12.46 12.25
N GLY A 149 -1.82 -12.68 10.93
CA GLY A 149 -1.96 -11.64 9.91
C GLY A 149 -3.28 -10.89 10.01
N VAL A 150 -3.42 -10.01 11.01
CA VAL A 150 -4.61 -9.18 11.24
C VAL A 150 -4.45 -7.82 10.54
N GLN A 151 -5.29 -7.57 9.55
CA GLN A 151 -5.29 -6.32 8.78
C GLN A 151 -6.09 -5.21 9.46
N GLU A 152 -7.25 -5.55 10.02
CA GLU A 152 -8.18 -4.55 10.53
C GLU A 152 -9.17 -5.18 11.52
N VAL A 153 -9.62 -4.39 12.48
CA VAL A 153 -10.70 -4.75 13.41
C VAL A 153 -11.86 -3.79 13.18
N LEU A 154 -13.03 -4.33 12.86
CA LEU A 154 -14.24 -3.58 12.52
C LEU A 154 -15.29 -3.77 13.60
N PHE A 155 -15.93 -2.68 14.03
CA PHE A 155 -17.10 -2.74 14.91
C PHE A 155 -18.37 -2.80 14.08
N THR A 156 -19.13 -3.88 14.20
CA THR A 156 -20.41 -4.05 13.51
C THR A 156 -21.59 -3.67 14.40
N ASP A 157 -21.43 -3.78 15.72
CA ASP A 157 -22.32 -3.18 16.73
C ASP A 157 -21.48 -2.53 17.83
N PHE A 158 -21.91 -1.37 18.34
CA PHE A 158 -21.17 -0.63 19.38
C PHE A 158 -22.11 0.20 20.25
N ILE A 159 -22.31 -0.21 21.50
CA ILE A 159 -23.23 0.44 22.45
C ILE A 159 -22.53 0.61 23.80
N VAL A 160 -22.47 1.85 24.29
CA VAL A 160 -21.96 2.18 25.63
C VAL A 160 -23.15 2.52 26.53
N GLN A 161 -23.23 1.88 27.70
CA GLN A 161 -24.28 2.06 28.72
C GLN A 161 -23.70 2.58 30.02
#